data_AF-A0A962C237-F1
#
_entry.id   AF-A0A962C237-F1
#
_cell.length_a   1.000
_cell.length_b   1.000
_cell.length_c   1.000
_cell.angle_alpha   90.00
_cell.angle_beta   90.00
_cell.angle_gamma   90.00
#
_symmetry.space_group_name_H-M   'P 1'
#
loop_
_entity.id
_entity.type
_entity.pdbx_description
1 polymer ?
#
loop_
_entity_poly.entity_id
_entity_poly.type
_entity_poly.pdbx_seq_one_letter_code
_entity_poly.pdbx_strand_id
1 'polypeptide(L)' 'MNQTMKALVKREASRGIWMEEVPVPSIGPTEVLIKLEKTAICGT' A
#
# COMPACT_ATOMS: atom_id res chain seq x y z
N MET A 1 2.47 8.79 -17.40
CA MET A 1 2.29 7.34 -17.21
C MET A 1 2.15 7.10 -15.72
N ASN A 2 0.94 6.77 -15.24
CA ASN A 2 0.73 6.55 -13.81
C ASN A 2 1.41 5.26 -13.41
N GLN A 3 2.48 5.36 -12.63
CA GLN A 3 3.14 4.18 -12.06
C GLN A 3 2.21 3.56 -11.02
N THR A 4 2.04 2.23 -11.06
CA THR A 4 1.31 1.46 -10.04
C THR A 4 2.29 0.78 -9.09
N MET A 5 1.81 0.43 -7.90
CA MET A 5 2.51 -0.34 -6.89
C MET A 5 1.59 -1.44 -6.34
N LYS A 6 2.19 -2.52 -5.87
CA LYS A 6 1.48 -3.58 -5.15
C LYS A 6 1.15 -3.13 -3.74
N ALA A 7 -0.11 -3.30 -3.34
CA ALA A 7 -0.57 -3.04 -1.98
C ALA A 7 -1.47 -4.18 -1.48
N LEU A 8 -1.33 -4.49 -0.18
CA LEU A 8 -2.30 -5.32 0.52
C LEU A 8 -3.47 -4.42 0.98
N VAL A 9 -4.62 -4.57 0.34
CA VAL A 9 -5.81 -3.74 0.56
C VAL A 9 -6.88 -4.53 1.30
N LYS A 10 -7.46 -3.93 2.34
CA LYS A 10 -8.65 -4.46 3.02
C LYS A 10 -9.90 -3.95 2.31
N ARG A 11 -10.28 -4.62 1.22
CA ARG A 11 -11.39 -4.18 0.35
C ARG A 11 -12.76 -4.34 0.99
N GLU A 12 -12.96 -5.41 1.77
CA GLU A 12 -14.24 -5.74 2.39
C GLU A 12 -14.09 -6.01 3.89
N ALA A 13 -15.16 -5.74 4.66
CA ALA A 13 -15.30 -6.08 6.07
C ALA A 13 -15.59 -7.59 6.31
N SER A 14 -14.98 -8.46 5.50
CA SER A 14 -15.09 -9.92 5.57
C SER A 14 -13.75 -10.55 5.99
N ARG A 15 -13.57 -11.87 5.98
CA ARG A 15 -12.26 -12.49 6.27
C ARG A 15 -11.37 -12.40 5.04
N GLY A 16 -10.15 -11.88 5.20
CA GLY A 16 -9.15 -11.82 4.13
C GLY A 16 -8.54 -10.44 3.91
N ILE A 17 -7.53 -10.40 3.05
CA ILE A 17 -6.87 -9.21 2.51
C ILE A 17 -6.46 -9.54 1.07
N TRP A 18 -6.38 -8.53 0.21
CA TRP A 18 -6.17 -8.74 -1.23
C TRP A 18 -4.94 -7.97 -1.70
N MET A 19 -4.19 -8.56 -2.62
CA MET A 19 -3.09 -7.88 -3.30
C MET A 19 -3.65 -7.17 -4.53
N GLU A 20 -3.48 -5.86 -4.60
CA GLU A 20 -3.97 -5.03 -5.71
C GLU A 20 -2.86 -4.13 -6.26
N GLU A 21 -2.95 -3.77 -7.53
CA GLU A 21 -2.11 -2.74 -8.16
C GLU A 21 -2.81 -1.38 -7.97
N VAL A 22 -2.22 -0.51 -7.15
CA VAL A 22 -2.74 0.80 -6.81
C VAL A 22 -1.81 1.89 -7.34
N PRO A 23 -2.27 3.13 -7.60
CA PRO A 23 -1.37 4.20 -8.03
C PRO A 23 -0.31 4.50 -6.97
N VAL A 24 0.91 4.80 -7.40
CA VAL A 24 1.95 5.34 -6.51
C VAL A 24 1.48 6.70 -5.96
N PRO A 25 1.57 6.94 -4.64
CA PRO A 25 1.10 8.19 -4.04
C PRO A 25 1.94 9.40 -4.47
N SER A 26 1.31 10.56 -4.55
CA SER A 26 1.99 11.85 -4.66
C SER A 26 2.44 12.32 -3.28
N ILE A 27 3.67 12.83 -3.17
CA ILE A 27 4.22 13.35 -1.90
C ILE A 27 4.12 14.87 -1.80
N GLY A 28 3.82 15.35 -0.60
CA GLY A 28 3.89 16.77 -0.23
C GLY A 28 5.30 17.25 0.16
N PRO A 29 5.47 18.55 0.48
CA PRO A 29 6.79 19.16 0.73
C PRO A 29 7.54 18.61 1.95
N THR A 30 6.83 18.06 2.94
CA THR A 30 7.39 17.51 4.17
C THR A 30 7.20 16.00 4.29
N GLU A 31 6.88 15.33 3.19
CA GLU A 31 6.64 13.89 3.14
C GLU A 31 7.81 13.18 2.46
N VAL A 32 7.95 11.89 2.77
CA VAL A 32 8.94 11.03 2.13
C VAL A 32 8.24 9.84 1.50
N LEU A 33 8.64 9.51 0.27
CA LEU A 33 8.21 8.29 -0.40
C LEU A 33 9.18 7.16 -0.05
N ILE A 34 8.71 6.18 0.72
CA ILE A 34 9.55 5.05 1.17
C ILE A 34 9.23 3.81 0.35
N LYS A 35 10.26 3.20 -0.24
CA LYS A 35 10.15 1.87 -0.85
C LYS A 35 10.29 0.79 0.23
N LEU A 36 9.24 -0.01 0.41
CA LEU A 36 9.25 -1.12 1.36
C LEU A 36 9.92 -2.35 0.73
N GLU A 37 10.95 -2.88 1.39
CA GLU A 37 11.59 -4.16 1.01
C GLU A 37 10.98 -5.35 1.77
N LYS A 38 10.60 -5.14 3.04
CA LYS A 38 9.97 -6.13 3.91
C LYS A 38 8.96 -5.45 4.82
N THR A 39 7.83 -6.10 5.07
CA THR A 39 6.79 -5.65 6.00
C THR A 39 6.23 -6.86 6.76
N ALA A 40 5.57 -6.62 7.88
CA ALA A 40 4.97 -7.66 8.72
C ALA A 40 3.54 -7.26 9.09
N ILE A 41 2.72 -8.26 9.39
CA ILE A 41 1.37 -8.06 9.91
C ILE A 41 1.44 -8.11 11.44
N CYS A 42 0.98 -7.06 12.11
CA CYS A 42 0.79 -7.04 13.55
C CYS A 42 -0.69 -7.31 13.89
N GLY A 43 -0.96 -7.77 15.11
CA GLY A 43 -2.32 -8.15 15.54
C GLY A 43 -3.16 -7.00 16.11
N THR A 44 -2.81 -5.74 15.83
CA THR A 44 -3.60 -4.56 16.23
C THR A 44 -4.64 -4.27 15.16
#